data_AF-A0A370KHN4-F1
#
_entry.id   AF-A0A370KHN4-F1
#
_cell.length_a   1.000
_cell.length_b   1.000
_cell.length_c   1.000
_cell.angle_alpha   90.00
_cell.angle_beta   90.00
_cell.angle_gamma   90.00
#
_symmetry.space_group_name_H-M   'P 1'
#
loop_
_entity.id
_entity.type
_entity.pdbx_description
1 polymer ?
#
loop_
_entity_poly.entity_id
_entity_poly.type
_entity_poly.pdbx_seq_one_letter_code
_entity_poly.pdbx_strand_id
1 'polypeptide(L)'
;MALGAPLSLPATPYRYTVLDQELTAALEEFGDNLGIKVNISGDVKGRIRGRIPDLPPREFLDRLTNFYDLQWYYDGLVLYVSASKEAQTRLLVLTSINFDSFKAALDGLEISDERYVVRPASQNGLVLITGPPRFISLVEQTFNGLVAEAKAEAAAAVAPSRASVLMLFRGSSTMIVRDGQAEGPYSPEAPRQESAAREPRQAP
;
A
#
# COMPACT_ATOMS: atom_id res chain seq x y z
N MET A 1 -0.41 24.44 0.80
CA MET A 1 -1.24 23.28 1.14
C MET A 1 -0.43 22.51 2.19
N ALA A 2 -0.90 21.42 2.76
CA ALA A 2 -0.06 20.51 3.54
C ALA A 2 -0.80 19.17 3.51
N LEU A 3 -0.14 18.13 3.04
CA LEU A 3 -0.65 16.77 3.23
C LEU A 3 0.37 16.04 4.11
N GLY A 4 0.03 14.85 4.60
CA GLY A 4 0.54 14.31 5.85
C GLY A 4 -0.54 14.54 6.87
N ALA A 5 -0.82 13.55 7.72
CA ALA A 5 -1.92 13.67 8.66
C ALA A 5 -1.78 14.95 9.50
N PRO A 6 -2.88 15.68 9.75
CA PRO A 6 -2.79 16.99 10.38
C PRO A 6 -2.30 16.85 11.83
N LEU A 7 -1.11 17.37 12.10
CA LEU A 7 -0.64 17.53 13.47
C LEU A 7 -1.31 18.76 14.09
N SER A 8 -2.47 18.58 14.73
CA SER A 8 -3.22 19.65 15.38
C SER A 8 -2.56 20.05 16.70
N LEU A 9 -1.75 21.10 16.66
CA LEU A 9 -1.09 21.68 17.83
C LEU A 9 -1.84 22.94 18.29
N PRO A 10 -1.98 23.17 19.62
CA PRO A 10 -2.61 24.39 20.11
C PRO A 10 -1.79 25.62 19.77
N ALA A 11 -2.45 26.75 19.50
CA ALA A 11 -1.77 28.01 19.17
C ALA A 11 -1.24 28.77 20.40
N THR A 12 -1.56 28.30 21.61
CA THR A 12 -1.11 28.90 22.87
C THR A 12 0.39 28.68 23.08
N PRO A 13 1.11 29.65 23.68
CA PRO A 13 2.54 29.52 23.95
C PRO A 13 2.85 28.26 24.77
N TYR A 14 3.78 27.44 24.29
CA TYR A 14 4.31 26.28 25.00
C TYR A 14 5.46 26.73 25.89
N ARG A 15 5.19 26.86 27.20
CA ARG A 15 6.22 27.25 28.18
C ARG A 15 7.04 26.03 28.58
N TYR A 16 8.28 26.00 28.11
CA TYR A 16 9.20 24.90 28.36
C TYR A 16 10.54 25.41 28.90
N THR A 17 10.84 25.14 30.17
CA THR A 17 12.08 25.59 30.82
C THR A 17 13.02 24.41 31.04
N VAL A 18 14.13 24.40 30.31
CA VAL A 18 15.21 23.41 30.47
C VAL A 18 16.46 24.10 30.98
N LEU A 19 17.15 23.46 31.93
CA LEU A 19 18.52 23.84 32.28
C LEU A 19 19.53 22.98 31.49
N ASP A 20 19.39 21.66 31.57
CA ASP A 20 20.18 20.66 30.84
C ASP A 20 19.42 19.33 30.81
N GLN A 21 18.94 18.90 29.64
CA GLN A 21 18.10 17.71 29.48
C GLN A 21 18.45 16.96 28.19
N GLU A 22 18.27 15.64 28.19
CA GLU A 22 18.37 14.82 26.99
C GLU A 22 17.29 15.24 25.97
N LEU A 23 17.69 15.37 24.71
CA LEU A 23 16.79 15.77 23.63
C LEU A 23 15.61 14.80 23.47
N THR A 24 15.85 13.51 23.65
CA THR A 24 14.81 12.48 23.57
C THR A 24 13.74 12.69 24.64
N ALA A 25 14.16 12.92 25.89
CA ALA A 25 13.24 13.18 27.00
C ALA A 25 12.40 14.45 26.76
N ALA A 26 12.99 15.49 26.17
CA ALA A 26 12.25 16.71 25.87
C ALA A 26 11.21 16.54 24.74
N LEU A 27 11.52 15.71 23.74
CA LEU A 27 10.58 15.37 22.67
C LEU A 27 9.46 14.45 23.18
N GLU A 28 9.76 13.55 24.11
CA GLU A 28 8.75 12.73 24.81
C GLU A 28 7.81 13.61 25.64
N GLU A 29 8.35 14.50 26.48
CA GLU A 29 7.55 15.45 27.28
C GLU A 29 6.71 16.38 26.39
N PHE A 30 7.25 16.81 25.24
CA PHE A 30 6.48 17.57 24.25
C PHE A 30 5.25 16.80 23.76
N GLY A 31 5.42 15.51 23.46
CA GLY A 31 4.31 14.62 23.11
C GLY A 31 3.29 14.51 24.22
N ASP A 32 3.73 14.15 25.42
CA ASP A 32 2.88 13.93 26.58
C ASP A 32 2.05 15.18 26.94
N ASN A 33 2.69 16.35 26.94
CA ASN A 33 2.03 17.62 27.24
C ASN A 33 0.94 18.00 26.22
N LEU A 34 1.04 17.49 24.99
CA LEU A 34 0.13 17.78 23.90
C LEU A 34 -0.82 16.59 23.59
N GLY A 35 -0.70 15.50 24.35
CA GLY A 35 -1.49 14.29 24.14
C GLY A 35 -1.15 13.54 22.86
N ILE A 36 0.08 13.69 22.34
CA ILE A 36 0.54 13.09 21.09
C ILE A 36 1.57 12.02 21.42
N LYS A 37 1.37 10.80 20.92
CA LYS A 37 2.38 9.75 21.05
C LYS A 37 3.59 10.10 20.19
N VAL A 38 4.79 9.97 20.75
CA VAL A 38 6.05 10.24 20.04
C VAL A 38 6.86 8.97 19.93
N ASN A 39 7.41 8.72 18.74
CA ASN A 39 8.38 7.66 18.49
C ASN A 39 9.69 8.30 18.03
N ILE A 40 10.77 8.04 18.77
CA ILE A 40 12.06 8.68 18.52
C ILE A 40 13.05 7.61 18.05
N SER A 41 13.73 7.84 16.93
CA SER A 41 14.78 6.95 16.45
C SER A 41 15.94 6.88 17.44
N GLY A 42 16.55 5.70 17.56
CA GLY A 42 17.74 5.48 18.37
C GLY A 42 18.95 6.33 17.95
N ASP A 43 18.93 6.86 16.73
CA ASP A 43 19.97 7.72 16.15
C ASP A 43 19.81 9.21 16.52
N VAL A 44 18.68 9.58 17.15
CA VAL A 44 18.48 10.92 17.72
C VAL A 44 19.35 11.05 18.97
N LYS A 45 20.30 11.99 18.93
CA LYS A 45 21.23 12.28 20.02
C LYS A 45 21.36 13.78 20.20
N GLY A 46 21.47 14.22 21.45
CA GLY A 46 21.70 15.62 21.75
C GLY A 46 21.25 15.97 23.15
N ARG A 47 21.71 17.11 23.63
CA ARG A 47 21.27 17.69 24.91
C ARG A 47 20.82 19.12 24.69
N ILE A 48 19.66 19.45 25.25
CA ILE A 48 19.11 20.79 25.28
C ILE A 48 19.74 21.53 26.45
N ARG A 49 20.38 22.67 26.15
CA ARG A 49 21.00 23.54 27.15
C ARG A 49 20.43 24.94 27.05
N GLY A 50 20.15 25.52 28.21
CA GLY A 50 19.59 26.87 28.31
C GLY A 50 18.09 26.93 28.05
N ARG A 51 17.55 28.14 28.14
CA ARG A 51 16.10 28.36 28.00
C ARG A 51 15.67 28.32 26.54
N ILE A 52 14.64 27.53 26.28
CA ILE A 52 13.87 27.64 25.03
C ILE A 52 12.88 28.81 25.23
N PRO A 53 12.78 29.74 24.27
CA PRO A 53 11.78 30.81 24.35
C PRO A 53 10.35 30.24 24.36
N ASP A 54 9.41 30.98 24.94
CA ASP A 54 7.99 30.65 24.88
C ASP A 54 7.52 30.72 23.42
N LEU A 55 7.42 29.56 22.75
CA LEU A 55 7.06 29.43 21.34
C LEU A 55 5.77 28.63 21.20
N PRO A 56 4.98 28.83 20.15
CA PRO A 56 3.94 27.87 19.77
C PRO A 56 4.55 26.47 19.61
N PRO A 57 3.84 25.39 19.97
CA PRO A 57 4.36 24.02 19.92
C PRO A 57 4.93 23.62 18.56
N ARG A 58 4.34 24.12 17.46
CA ARG A 58 4.86 23.89 16.12
C ARG A 58 6.24 24.51 15.91
N GLU A 59 6.39 25.78 16.29
CA GLU A 59 7.66 26.49 16.18
C GLU A 59 8.72 25.89 17.11
N PHE A 60 8.29 25.40 18.28
CA PHE A 60 9.15 24.65 19.19
C PHE A 60 9.72 23.39 18.52
N LEU A 61 8.86 22.56 17.93
CA LEU A 61 9.26 21.34 17.23
C LEU A 61 10.19 21.68 16.05
N ASP A 62 9.80 22.63 15.20
CA ASP A 62 10.59 23.02 14.03
C ASP A 62 11.97 23.59 14.43
N ARG A 63 12.04 24.36 15.53
CA ARG A 63 13.32 24.85 16.07
C ARG A 63 14.22 23.71 16.55
N LEU A 64 13.67 22.75 17.31
CA LEU A 64 14.44 21.60 17.79
C LEU A 64 14.95 20.76 16.63
N THR A 65 14.09 20.46 15.66
CA THR A 65 14.49 19.64 14.52
C THR A 65 15.53 20.34 13.66
N ASN A 66 15.44 21.65 13.47
CA ASN A 66 16.47 22.40 12.74
C ASN A 66 17.81 22.46 13.50
N PHE A 67 17.79 22.63 14.82
CA PHE A 67 19.03 22.78 15.60
C PHE A 67 19.81 21.46 15.75
N TYR A 68 19.10 20.34 15.87
CA TYR A 68 19.70 19.01 16.06
C TYR A 68 19.78 18.17 14.78
N ASP A 69 19.53 18.78 13.62
CA ASP A 69 19.49 18.10 12.31
C ASP A 69 18.59 16.86 12.31
N LEU A 70 17.32 17.09 12.65
CA LEU A 70 16.26 16.08 12.71
C LEU A 70 15.18 16.36 11.67
N GLN A 71 14.41 15.32 11.41
CA GLN A 71 13.18 15.36 10.62
C GLN A 71 12.05 14.72 11.43
N TRP A 72 10.82 15.16 11.19
CA TRP A 72 9.66 14.60 11.87
C TRP A 72 8.52 14.31 10.89
N TYR A 73 7.81 13.21 11.08
CA TYR A 73 6.64 12.84 10.29
C TYR A 73 5.52 12.33 11.19
N TYR A 74 4.31 12.84 10.99
CA TYR A 74 3.13 12.42 11.73
C TYR A 74 2.26 11.55 10.82
N ASP A 75 1.96 10.33 11.27
CA ASP A 75 1.15 9.37 10.48
C ASP A 75 -0.33 9.39 10.84
N GLY A 76 -0.77 10.37 11.64
CA GLY A 76 -2.15 10.51 12.10
C GLY A 76 -2.38 9.98 13.50
N LEU A 77 -1.42 9.21 14.03
CA LEU A 77 -1.49 8.67 15.39
C LEU A 77 -0.21 8.94 16.19
N VAL A 78 0.95 8.81 15.55
CA VAL A 78 2.26 8.91 16.19
C VAL A 78 3.13 9.92 15.46
N LEU A 79 3.78 10.79 16.23
CA LEU A 79 4.82 11.67 15.75
C LEU A 79 6.15 10.93 15.75
N TYR A 80 6.67 10.62 14.57
CA TYR A 80 7.98 10.01 14.39
C TYR A 80 9.03 11.10 14.26
N VAL A 81 10.10 11.00 15.03
CA VAL A 81 11.26 11.89 14.95
C VAL A 81 12.50 11.06 14.66
N SER A 82 13.21 11.40 13.58
CA SER A 82 14.43 10.73 13.13
C SER A 82 15.52 11.75 12.84
N ALA A 83 16.78 11.35 12.91
CA ALA A 83 17.88 12.20 12.45
C ALA A 83 17.77 12.41 10.92
N SER A 84 18.15 13.59 10.41
CA SER A 84 18.08 13.90 8.97
C SER A 84 18.91 12.93 8.12
N LYS A 85 20.02 12.41 8.67
CA LYS A 85 20.86 11.38 8.02
C LYS A 85 20.13 10.06 7.78
N GLU A 86 19.02 9.80 8.47
CA GLU A 86 18.19 8.61 8.27
C GLU A 86 17.22 8.76 7.10
N ALA A 87 17.15 9.94 6.48
CA ALA A 87 16.35 10.16 5.28
C ALA A 87 16.74 9.14 4.19
N GLN A 88 15.73 8.52 3.60
CA GLN A 88 15.93 7.50 2.59
C GLN A 88 15.41 7.99 1.25
N THR A 89 16.08 7.54 0.19
CA THR A 89 15.59 7.67 -1.17
C THR A 89 15.28 6.29 -1.72
N ARG A 90 14.13 6.16 -2.38
CA ARG A 90 13.62 4.94 -3.00
C ARG A 90 13.14 5.23 -4.40
N LEU A 91 13.32 4.23 -5.27
CA LEU A 91 12.81 4.24 -6.63
C LEU A 91 11.77 3.12 -6.73
N LEU A 92 10.54 3.47 -7.08
CA LEU A 92 9.46 2.52 -7.33
C LEU A 92 9.20 2.42 -8.82
N VAL A 93 8.86 1.21 -9.27
CA VAL A 93 8.51 0.93 -10.67
C VAL A 93 7.01 0.65 -10.76
N LEU A 94 6.27 1.59 -11.31
CA LEU A 94 4.84 1.50 -11.59
C LEU A 94 4.63 0.70 -12.89
N THR A 95 4.52 -0.63 -12.79
CA THR A 95 4.28 -1.51 -13.94
C THR A 95 2.79 -1.80 -14.16
N SER A 96 2.04 -1.99 -13.08
CA SER A 96 0.63 -2.39 -13.11
C SER A 96 -0.34 -1.27 -12.68
N ILE A 97 0.20 -0.13 -12.24
CA ILE A 97 -0.55 1.03 -11.76
C ILE A 97 0.05 2.28 -12.41
N ASN A 98 -0.71 3.37 -12.50
CA ASN A 98 -0.21 4.66 -12.99
C ASN A 98 0.11 5.61 -11.83
N PHE A 99 0.88 6.66 -12.11
CA PHE A 99 1.33 7.61 -11.08
C PHE A 99 0.17 8.38 -10.43
N ASP A 100 -0.82 8.78 -11.22
CA ASP A 100 -1.95 9.57 -10.71
C ASP A 100 -2.79 8.77 -9.71
N SER A 101 -3.04 7.49 -9.98
CA SER A 101 -3.77 6.59 -9.07
C SER A 101 -2.97 6.34 -7.78
N PHE A 102 -1.65 6.17 -7.91
CA PHE A 102 -0.76 6.04 -6.76
C PHE A 102 -0.76 7.31 -5.90
N LYS A 103 -0.62 8.48 -6.51
CA LYS A 103 -0.65 9.77 -5.81
C LYS A 103 -2.00 10.03 -5.15
N ALA A 104 -3.10 9.73 -5.83
CA ALA A 104 -4.44 9.85 -5.28
C ALA A 104 -4.65 8.95 -4.06
N ALA A 105 -4.13 7.71 -4.07
CA ALA A 105 -4.18 6.82 -2.92
C ALA A 105 -3.36 7.38 -1.73
N LEU A 106 -2.15 7.88 -1.97
CA LEU A 106 -1.34 8.50 -0.92
C LEU A 106 -2.03 9.74 -0.32
N ASP A 107 -2.69 10.55 -1.15
CA ASP A 107 -3.42 11.74 -0.70
C ASP A 107 -4.68 11.34 0.09
N GLY A 108 -5.44 10.35 -0.39
CA GLY A 108 -6.64 9.85 0.27
C GLY A 108 -6.38 9.18 1.62
N LEU A 109 -5.17 8.65 1.82
CA LEU A 109 -4.70 8.10 3.09
C LEU A 109 -3.97 9.12 3.96
N GLU A 110 -3.92 10.40 3.56
CA GLU A 110 -3.19 11.47 4.24
C GLU A 110 -1.70 11.16 4.48
N ILE A 111 -1.08 10.39 3.57
CA ILE A 111 0.33 9.99 3.67
C ILE A 111 1.27 11.04 3.07
N SER A 112 0.91 11.58 1.90
CA SER A 112 1.74 12.50 1.10
C SER A 112 2.12 13.74 1.88
N ASP A 113 3.38 14.08 2.14
CA ASP A 113 3.74 15.34 2.82
C ASP A 113 4.54 16.28 1.92
N GLU A 114 4.20 17.58 1.92
CA GLU A 114 4.84 18.58 1.06
C GLU A 114 6.33 18.77 1.36
N ARG A 115 6.74 18.45 2.60
CA ARG A 115 8.14 18.48 3.00
C ARG A 115 8.94 17.35 2.37
N TYR A 116 8.27 16.33 1.84
CA TYR A 116 8.88 15.13 1.26
C TYR A 116 8.56 14.98 -0.22
N VAL A 117 9.47 14.34 -0.94
CA VAL A 117 9.40 14.28 -2.39
C VAL A 117 8.71 12.99 -2.81
N VAL A 118 7.67 13.11 -3.63
CA VAL A 118 7.09 12.01 -4.43
C VAL A 118 6.97 12.54 -5.86
N ARG A 119 7.89 12.15 -6.75
CA ARG A 119 7.91 12.67 -8.12
C ARG A 119 8.08 11.57 -9.16
N PRO A 120 7.38 11.65 -10.30
CA PRO A 120 7.64 10.77 -11.42
C PRO A 120 9.02 11.11 -12.00
N ALA A 121 9.80 10.09 -12.35
CA ALA A 121 11.01 10.28 -13.14
C ALA A 121 10.63 10.43 -14.62
N SER A 122 11.43 11.17 -15.38
CA SER A 122 11.17 11.53 -16.78
C SER A 122 11.05 10.33 -17.75
N GLN A 123 11.31 9.10 -17.29
CA GLN A 123 11.30 7.88 -18.08
C GLN A 123 10.43 6.81 -17.39
N ASN A 124 9.50 6.23 -18.16
CA ASN A 124 8.82 4.95 -17.96
C ASN A 124 8.42 4.55 -16.53
N GLY A 125 7.35 5.14 -15.99
CA GLY A 125 6.66 4.58 -14.81
C GLY A 125 7.50 4.54 -13.54
N LEU A 126 8.63 5.24 -13.50
CA LEU A 126 9.46 5.31 -12.30
C LEU A 126 9.02 6.45 -11.39
N VAL A 127 9.00 6.21 -10.09
CA VAL A 127 8.72 7.23 -9.07
C VAL A 127 9.87 7.29 -8.10
N LEU A 128 10.42 8.49 -7.93
CA LEU A 128 11.42 8.77 -6.91
C LEU A 128 10.70 9.28 -5.66
N ILE A 129 11.03 8.68 -4.52
CA ILE A 129 10.52 9.09 -3.22
C ILE A 129 11.70 9.37 -2.30
N THR A 130 11.63 10.50 -1.58
CA THR A 130 12.64 10.89 -0.59
C THR A 130 11.96 11.44 0.65
N GLY A 131 12.33 10.92 1.82
CA GLY A 131 11.79 11.36 3.11
C GLY A 131 12.27 10.49 4.29
N PRO A 132 11.72 10.70 5.49
CA PRO A 132 12.11 9.95 6.69
C PRO A 132 11.64 8.49 6.61
N PRO A 133 12.25 7.58 7.38
CA PRO A 133 11.98 6.13 7.29
C PRO A 133 10.49 5.76 7.40
N ARG A 134 9.74 6.44 8.28
CA ARG A 134 8.32 6.16 8.47
C ARG A 134 7.49 6.51 7.23
N PHE A 135 7.73 7.68 6.65
CA PHE A 135 7.06 8.13 5.43
C PHE A 135 7.31 7.13 4.29
N ILE A 136 8.58 6.77 4.07
CA ILE A 136 8.98 5.81 3.05
C ILE A 136 8.27 4.46 3.25
N SER A 137 8.22 3.98 4.49
CA SER A 137 7.55 2.72 4.82
C SER A 137 6.06 2.72 4.45
N LEU A 138 5.34 3.81 4.74
CA LEU A 138 3.92 3.93 4.39
C LEU A 138 3.69 4.01 2.89
N VAL A 139 4.55 4.75 2.20
CA VAL A 139 4.48 4.87 0.74
C VAL A 139 4.72 3.52 0.06
N GLU A 140 5.72 2.76 0.51
CA GLU A 140 6.00 1.40 0.02
C GLU A 140 4.86 0.41 0.32
N GLN A 141 4.27 0.47 1.53
CA GLN A 141 3.12 -0.35 1.89
C GLN A 141 1.91 -0.08 0.99
N THR A 142 1.61 1.21 0.75
CA THR A 142 0.51 1.63 -0.12
C THR A 142 0.75 1.18 -1.56
N PHE A 143 1.97 1.38 -2.07
CA PHE A 143 2.37 0.91 -3.40
C PHE A 143 2.16 -0.60 -3.56
N ASN A 144 2.64 -1.40 -2.61
CA ASN A 144 2.50 -2.85 -2.65
C ASN A 144 1.04 -3.31 -2.59
N GLY A 145 0.21 -2.63 -1.80
CA GLY A 145 -1.23 -2.88 -1.73
C GLY A 145 -1.93 -2.68 -3.08
N LEU A 146 -1.67 -1.53 -3.73
CA LEU A 146 -2.24 -1.21 -5.04
C LEU A 146 -1.78 -2.17 -6.13
N VAL A 147 -0.50 -2.57 -6.11
CA VAL A 147 0.02 -3.56 -7.07
C VAL A 147 -0.64 -4.93 -6.86
N ALA A 148 -0.89 -5.33 -5.62
CA ALA A 148 -1.57 -6.59 -5.33
C ALA A 148 -3.04 -6.57 -5.81
N GLU A 149 -3.74 -5.46 -5.59
CA GLU A 149 -5.12 -5.25 -6.06
C GLU A 149 -5.21 -5.32 -7.59
N ALA A 150 -4.37 -4.55 -8.30
CA ALA A 150 -4.33 -4.56 -9.76
C ALA A 150 -4.03 -5.96 -10.35
N LYS A 151 -3.17 -6.74 -9.68
CA LYS A 151 -2.90 -8.13 -10.09
C LYS A 151 -4.09 -9.06 -9.87
N ALA A 152 -4.81 -8.89 -8.75
CA ALA A 152 -5.99 -9.68 -8.45
C ALA A 152 -7.11 -9.43 -9.46
N GLU A 153 -7.34 -8.18 -9.84
CA GLU A 153 -8.31 -7.81 -10.88
C GLU A 153 -7.95 -8.41 -12.24
N ALA A 154 -6.68 -8.31 -12.64
CA ALA A 154 -6.21 -8.91 -13.89
C ALA A 154 -6.39 -10.45 -13.90
N ALA A 155 -6.15 -11.12 -12.77
CA ALA A 155 -6.36 -12.56 -12.63
C ALA A 155 -7.85 -12.94 -12.68
N ALA A 156 -8.73 -12.15 -12.05
CA ALA A 156 -10.17 -12.36 -12.09
C ALA A 156 -10.76 -12.16 -13.50
N ALA A 157 -10.23 -11.21 -14.28
CA ALA A 157 -10.64 -10.99 -15.66
C ALA A 157 -10.25 -12.13 -16.62
N VAL A 158 -9.18 -12.86 -16.32
CA VAL A 158 -8.69 -13.99 -17.13
C VAL A 158 -9.32 -15.34 -16.71
N ALA A 159 -9.90 -15.43 -15.52
CA ALA A 159 -10.57 -16.64 -15.07
C ALA A 159 -11.79 -16.94 -15.95
N PRO A 160 -11.84 -18.10 -16.65
CA PRO A 160 -13.02 -18.45 -17.43
C PRO A 160 -14.21 -18.59 -16.50
N SER A 161 -15.35 -17.98 -16.86
CA SER A 161 -16.64 -18.27 -16.25
C SER A 161 -16.89 -19.77 -16.40
N ARG A 162 -16.59 -20.54 -15.35
CA ARG A 162 -16.99 -21.94 -15.29
C ARG A 162 -18.52 -21.92 -15.18
N ALA A 163 -19.18 -21.97 -16.34
CA ALA A 163 -20.56 -22.39 -16.44
C ALA A 163 -20.66 -23.70 -15.66
N SER A 164 -21.24 -23.60 -14.47
CA SER A 164 -21.34 -24.71 -13.54
C SER A 164 -22.41 -25.64 -14.11
N VAL A 165 -22.01 -26.61 -14.92
CA VAL A 165 -22.93 -27.67 -15.37
C VAL A 165 -23.22 -28.52 -14.13
N LEU A 166 -24.31 -28.22 -13.45
CA LEU A 166 -24.82 -29.02 -12.34
C LEU A 166 -25.46 -30.28 -12.91
N MET A 167 -24.67 -31.34 -13.06
CA MET A 167 -25.15 -32.63 -13.56
C MET A 167 -25.90 -33.35 -12.44
N LEU A 168 -27.23 -33.21 -12.42
CA LEU A 168 -28.11 -33.87 -11.47
C LEU A 168 -28.35 -35.32 -11.91
N PHE A 169 -27.72 -36.27 -11.22
CA PHE A 169 -27.98 -37.69 -11.42
C PHE A 169 -29.20 -38.12 -10.61
N ARG A 170 -30.31 -38.41 -11.30
CA ARG A 170 -31.46 -39.13 -10.74
C ARG A 170 -31.68 -40.37 -11.59
N GLY A 171 -31.35 -41.54 -11.05
CA GLY A 171 -31.70 -42.88 -11.57
C GLY A 171 -31.69 -43.04 -13.10
N SER A 172 -30.59 -43.55 -13.66
CA SER A 172 -30.48 -44.01 -15.05
C SER A 172 -30.79 -43.01 -16.17
N SER A 173 -30.90 -41.70 -15.89
CA SER A 173 -31.06 -40.68 -16.93
C SER A 173 -30.24 -39.44 -16.59
N THR A 174 -29.26 -39.13 -17.43
CA THR A 174 -28.47 -37.90 -17.35
C THR A 174 -29.20 -36.83 -18.17
N MET A 175 -29.54 -35.69 -17.56
CA MET A 175 -30.09 -34.53 -18.26
C MET A 175 -29.04 -33.43 -18.32
N ILE A 176 -28.75 -32.92 -19.51
CA ILE A 176 -27.82 -31.82 -19.74
C ILE A 176 -28.65 -30.55 -19.93
N VAL A 177 -28.43 -29.55 -19.08
CA VAL A 177 -29.08 -28.24 -19.19
C VAL A 177 -28.03 -27.22 -19.57
N ARG A 178 -28.23 -26.52 -20.69
CA ARG A 178 -27.33 -25.47 -21.21
C ARG A 178 -28.15 -24.21 -21.45
N ASP A 179 -27.67 -23.08 -20.92
CA ASP A 179 -28.28 -21.74 -21.11
C ASP A 179 -29.79 -21.66 -20.84
N GLY A 180 -30.27 -22.33 -19.78
CA GLY A 180 -31.68 -22.28 -19.37
C GLY A 180 -32.67 -23.02 -20.28
N GLN A 181 -32.17 -23.73 -21.30
CA GLN A 181 -32.95 -24.62 -22.16
C GLN A 181 -32.56 -26.07 -21.83
N ALA A 182 -33.57 -26.92 -21.57
CA ALA A 182 -33.34 -28.34 -21.36
C ALA A 182 -33.13 -28.99 -22.74
N GLU A 183 -31.91 -29.44 -23.05
CA GLU A 183 -31.70 -30.27 -24.23
C GLU A 183 -32.22 -31.69 -23.95
N GLY A 184 -33.00 -32.22 -24.89
CA GLY A 184 -33.61 -33.54 -24.78
C GLY A 184 -32.58 -34.67 -24.68
N PRO A 185 -33.00 -35.87 -24.24
CA PRO A 185 -32.09 -36.94 -23.88
C PRO A 185 -31.25 -37.42 -25.08
N TYR A 186 -29.93 -37.34 -24.94
CA TYR A 186 -28.99 -37.94 -25.87
C TYR A 186 -29.09 -39.47 -25.77
N SER A 187 -29.63 -40.12 -26.81
CA SER A 187 -29.53 -41.58 -26.97
C SER A 187 -28.25 -41.88 -27.76
N PRO A 188 -27.32 -42.70 -27.24
CA PRO A 188 -26.18 -43.15 -28.04
C PRO A 188 -26.72 -44.16 -29.07
N GLU A 189 -26.83 -43.74 -30.32
CA GLU A 189 -27.03 -44.65 -31.44
C GLU A 189 -25.80 -45.57 -31.52
N ALA A 190 -26.04 -46.88 -31.41
CA ALA A 190 -24.99 -47.90 -31.41
C ALA A 190 -24.16 -47.85 -32.70
N PRO A 191 -22.85 -48.15 -32.66
CA PRO A 191 -22.03 -48.14 -33.86
C PRO A 191 -22.47 -49.28 -34.80
N ARG A 192 -22.87 -48.94 -36.03
CA ARG A 192 -22.89 -49.89 -37.15
C ARG A 192 -21.46 -50.40 -37.36
N GLN A 193 -21.23 -51.69 -37.10
CA GLN A 193 -20.04 -52.38 -37.56
C GLN A 193 -20.11 -52.50 -39.08
N GLU A 194 -19.49 -51.55 -39.77
CA GLU A 194 -19.01 -51.73 -41.12
C GLU A 194 -17.66 -52.47 -41.02
N SER A 195 -17.70 -53.79 -41.16
CA SER A 195 -16.49 -54.59 -41.31
C SER A 195 -16.20 -54.73 -42.81
N ALA A 196 -15.25 -53.93 -43.27
CA ALA A 196 -14.77 -53.93 -44.64
C ALA A 196 -13.78 -55.08 -44.91
N ALA A 197 -14.03 -55.77 -46.03
CA ALA A 197 -13.09 -56.11 -47.10
C ALA A 197 -12.15 -57.36 -47.05
N ARG A 198 -12.23 -58.08 -48.20
CA ARG A 198 -11.22 -58.90 -48.95
C ARG A 198 -10.96 -60.34 -48.47
N GLU A 199 -10.94 -61.36 -49.33
CA GLU A 199 -10.30 -61.52 -50.66
C GLU A 199 -11.01 -62.58 -51.57
N PRO A 200 -10.70 -62.69 -52.88
CA PRO A 200 -11.31 -63.63 -53.83
C PRO A 200 -10.40 -64.79 -54.30
N ARG A 201 -11.00 -65.77 -55.02
CA ARG A 201 -10.44 -66.90 -55.81
C ARG A 201 -10.09 -68.17 -55.00
N GLN A 202 -10.22 -69.41 -55.49
CA GLN A 202 -10.61 -70.02 -56.78
C GLN A 202 -10.98 -71.51 -56.49
N ALA A 203 -11.68 -72.15 -57.43
CA ALA A 203 -12.13 -73.55 -57.43
C ALA A 203 -10.97 -74.58 -57.54
N PRO A 204 -11.19 -75.92 -57.56
CA PRO A 204 -12.15 -76.67 -58.39
C PRO A 204 -13.31 -77.34 -57.63
#